data_AF-A0A836WGJ4-F1
#
_entry.id   AF-A0A836WGJ4-F1
#
_cell.length_a   1.000
_cell.length_b   1.000
_cell.length_c   1.000
_cell.angle_alpha   90.00
_cell.angle_beta   90.00
_cell.angle_gamma   90.00
#
_symmetry.space_group_name_H-M   'P 1'
#
loop_
_entity.id
_entity.type
_entity.pdbx_description
1 polymer ?
#
loop_
_entity_poly.entity_id
_entity_poly.type
_entity_poly.pdbx_seq_one_letter_code
_entity_poly.pdbx_strand_id
1 'polypeptide(L)' 'MPNPTEINSVHWDEKTKSWTYKIVQVDEYHGFVDCQYCHKPMSHNIKTDGEFKVVYVKCGCSRT' A
#
# COMPACT_ATOMS: atom_id res chain seq x y z
N MET A 1 -13.34 12.19 1.91
CA MET A 1 -13.53 10.72 2.03
C MET A 1 -12.95 10.29 3.38
N PRO A 2 -13.54 9.30 4.07
CA PRO A 2 -12.93 8.74 5.26
C PRO A 2 -11.60 8.08 4.92
N ASN A 3 -10.68 8.06 5.87
CA ASN A 3 -9.40 7.36 5.74
C ASN A 3 -9.64 5.84 5.56
N PRO A 4 -8.77 5.13 4.82
CA PRO A 4 -8.90 3.69 4.65
C PRO A 4 -8.66 2.97 5.98
N THR A 5 -9.50 1.98 6.28
CA THR A 5 -9.32 1.06 7.42
C THR A 5 -8.55 -0.20 7.01
N GLU A 6 -8.49 -0.49 5.71
CA GLU A 6 -7.78 -1.64 5.14
C GLU A 6 -7.06 -1.23 3.85
N ILE A 7 -5.88 -1.81 3.63
CA ILE A 7 -5.07 -1.56 2.43
C ILE A 7 -4.63 -2.91 1.84
N ASN A 8 -4.86 -3.08 0.53
CA ASN A 8 -4.36 -4.23 -0.22
C ASN A 8 -2.88 -4.02 -0.59
N SER A 9 -1.98 -4.32 0.33
CA SER A 9 -0.54 -4.13 0.18
C SER A 9 0.05 -5.16 -0.76
N VAL A 10 0.97 -4.74 -1.63
CA VAL A 10 1.81 -5.60 -2.45
C VAL A 10 3.23 -5.68 -1.86
N HIS A 11 3.81 -6.86 -1.86
CA HIS A 11 5.18 -7.11 -1.39
C HIS A 11 5.83 -8.24 -2.20
N TRP A 12 7.15 -8.26 -2.24
CA TRP A 12 7.90 -9.35 -2.89
C TRP A 12 8.03 -10.53 -1.92
N ASP A 13 7.54 -11.71 -2.33
CA ASP A 13 7.74 -12.96 -1.59
C ASP A 13 8.97 -13.68 -2.13
N GLU A 14 9.99 -13.77 -1.28
CA GLU A 14 11.25 -14.44 -1.60
C GLU A 14 11.12 -15.96 -1.82
N LYS A 15 10.10 -16.61 -1.24
CA LYS A 15 9.92 -18.06 -1.36
C LYS A 15 9.36 -18.43 -2.72
N THR A 16 8.34 -17.71 -3.17
CA THR A 16 7.69 -17.94 -4.46
C THR A 16 8.34 -17.15 -5.59
N LYS A 17 9.25 -16.23 -5.27
CA LYS A 17 9.88 -15.28 -6.22
C LYS A 17 8.83 -14.53 -7.04
N SER A 18 7.79 -14.05 -6.36
CA SER A 18 6.69 -13.34 -6.99
C SER A 18 6.16 -12.20 -6.13
N TRP A 19 5.44 -11.29 -6.75
CA TRP A 19 4.69 -10.25 -6.04
C TRP A 19 3.41 -10.85 -5.46
N THR A 20 3.23 -10.69 -4.15
CA THR A 20 2.09 -11.20 -3.40
C THR A 20 1.32 -10.06 -2.75
N TYR A 21 0.02 -10.28 -2.55
CA TYR A 21 -0.88 -9.32 -1.93
C TYR A 21 -1.22 -9.75 -0.51
N LYS A 22 -1.32 -8.76 0.38
CA LYS A 22 -1.76 -8.97 1.76
C LYS A 22 -2.61 -7.78 2.19
N ILE A 23 -3.78 -8.06 2.77
CA ILE A 23 -4.58 -7.03 3.41
C ILE A 23 -3.91 -6.62 4.73
N VAL A 24 -3.73 -5.31 4.89
CA VAL A 24 -3.16 -4.69 6.09
C VAL A 24 -4.24 -3.83 6.72
N GLN A 25 -4.53 -4.07 8.00
CA GLN A 25 -5.44 -3.24 8.81
C GLN A 25 -4.76 -1.92 9.16
N VAL A 26 -5.50 -0.83 9.23
CA VAL A 26 -4.97 0.51 9.50
C VAL A 26 -5.48 0.99 10.85
N ASP A 27 -4.57 1.15 11.82
CA ASP A 27 -4.89 1.73 13.13
C ASP A 27 -4.90 3.26 13.03
N GLU A 28 -3.87 3.85 12.40
CA GLU A 28 -3.77 5.29 12.16
C GLU A 28 -3.29 5.56 10.72
N TYR A 29 -3.91 6.54 10.06
CA TYR A 29 -3.62 6.89 8.67
C TYR A 29 -2.89 8.24 8.58
N HIS A 30 -1.72 8.26 7.93
CA HIS A 30 -0.85 9.44 7.86
C HIS A 30 -0.65 9.98 6.44
N GLY A 31 -1.24 9.35 5.43
CA GLY A 31 -1.22 9.82 4.05
C GLY A 31 -0.69 8.80 3.05
N PHE A 32 -0.37 9.27 1.86
CA PHE A 32 0.07 8.46 0.73
C PHE A 32 1.01 9.22 -0.17
N VAL A 33 1.75 8.48 -0.99
CA VAL A 33 2.53 9.02 -2.11
C VAL A 33 1.86 8.62 -3.41
N ASP A 34 1.62 9.59 -4.27
CA ASP A 34 0.99 9.38 -5.57
C ASP A 34 1.96 8.94 -6.66
N CYS A 35 1.43 8.16 -7.59
CA CYS A 35 2.05 7.98 -8.89
C CYS A 35 1.99 9.29 -9.67
N GLN A 36 3.14 9.75 -10.18
CA GLN A 36 3.22 10.98 -10.97
C GLN A 36 2.44 10.94 -12.30
N TYR A 37 2.06 9.75 -12.78
CA TYR A 37 1.36 9.59 -14.05
C TYR A 37 -0.16 9.45 -13.89
N CYS A 38 -0.61 8.56 -13.00
CA CYS A 38 -2.04 8.30 -12.83
C CYS A 38 -2.66 8.98 -11.61
N HIS A 39 -1.86 9.66 -10.78
CA HIS A 39 -2.29 10.32 -9.54
C HIS A 39 -3.09 9.41 -8.61
N LYS A 40 -2.75 8.11 -8.62
CA LYS A 40 -3.26 7.12 -7.67
C LYS A 40 -2.17 6.79 -6.66
N PRO A 41 -2.54 6.39 -5.43
CA PRO A 41 -1.57 5.97 -4.42
C PRO A 41 -0.64 4.86 -4.92
N MET A 42 0.66 4.98 -4.63
CA MET A 42 1.67 3.93 -4.77
C MET A 42 2.12 3.39 -3.42
N SER A 43 2.03 4.22 -2.38
CA SER A 43 2.27 3.80 -1.01
C SER A 43 1.40 4.56 -0.03
N HIS A 44 1.21 3.99 1.15
CA HIS A 44 0.51 4.61 2.26
C HIS A 44 1.40 4.60 3.50
N ASN A 45 1.39 5.70 4.23
CA ASN A 45 2.03 5.81 5.54
C ASN A 45 0.98 5.53 6.60
N ILE A 46 1.13 4.42 7.32
CA ILE A 46 0.15 3.97 8.30
C ILE A 46 0.84 3.53 9.59
N LYS A 47 0.08 3.52 10.67
CA LYS A 47 0.40 2.75 11.86
C LYS A 47 -0.48 1.51 11.87
N THR A 48 0.13 0.37 12.14
CA THR A 48 -0.59 -0.89 12.33
C THR A 48 0.27 -1.86 13.14
N ASP A 49 -0.38 -2.60 14.03
CA ASP A 49 0.26 -3.39 15.09
C ASP A 49 1.13 -2.53 16.03
N GLY A 50 0.73 -1.27 16.25
CA GLY A 50 1.49 -0.31 17.07
C GLY A 50 2.74 0.28 16.41
N GLU A 51 3.09 -0.13 15.19
CA GLU A 51 4.28 0.33 14.46
C GLU A 51 3.94 1.17 13.24
N PHE A 52 4.73 2.22 13.00
CA PHE A 52 4.67 2.99 11.77
C PHE A 52 5.38 2.26 10.64
N LYS A 53 4.69 2.08 9.51
CA LYS A 53 5.29 1.51 8.30
C LYS A 53 4.70 2.09 7.03
N VAL A 54 5.52 2.02 5.99
CA VAL A 54 5.11 2.33 4.62
C VAL A 54 4.66 1.04 3.97
N VAL A 55 3.43 1.01 3.47
CA VAL A 55 2.90 -0.12 2.69
C VAL A 55 2.78 0.29 1.23
N TYR A 56 3.23 -0.57 0.32
CA TYR A 56 3.15 -0.33 -1.11
C TYR A 56 1.89 -0.96 -1.68
N VAL A 57 1.30 -0.34 -2.69
CA VAL A 57 0.16 -0.88 -3.43
C VAL A 57 0.51 -1.00 -4.90
N LYS A 58 -0.15 -1.92 -5.60
CA LYS A 58 0.03 -2.03 -7.05
C LYS A 58 -0.45 -0.73 -7.70
N CYS A 59 0.44 -0.08 -8.44
CA CYS A 59 0.12 1.13 -9.19
C CYS A 59 -1.03 0.85 -10.18
N GLY A 60 -1.99 1.77 -10.24
CA GLY A 60 -3.14 1.68 -11.14
C GLY A 60 -2.84 2.13 -12.58
N CYS A 61 -1.59 2.41 -12.92
CA CYS A 61 -1.19 2.65 -14.30
C CYS A 61 -1.46 1.39 -15.14
N SER A 62 -2.13 1.57 -16.28
CA SER A 62 -2.34 0.51 -17.28
C SER A 62 -1.13 0.27 -18.18
N ARG A 63 0.00 0.96 -17.93
CA ARG A 63 1.25 0.75 -18.65
C ARG A 63 1.93 -0.51 -18.12
N THR A 64 1.71 -1.63 -18.80
CA THR A 64 2.58 -2.82 -18.81
C THR A 64 3.75 -2.61 -19.73
#